data_AF-A0A543BSP6-F1
#
_entry.id   AF-A0A543BSP6-F1
#
_cell.length_a   1.000
_cell.length_b   1.000
_cell.length_c   1.000
_cell.angle_alpha   90.00
_cell.angle_beta   90.00
_cell.angle_gamma   90.00
#
_symmetry.space_group_name_H-M   'P 1'
#
loop_
_entity.id
_entity.type
_entity.pdbx_description
1 polymer ?
#
loop_
_entity_poly.entity_id
_entity_poly.type
_entity_poly.pdbx_seq_one_letter_code
_entity_poly.pdbx_strand_id
1 'polypeptide(L)'
;MAEWEIRKDGTGDLVSVHDDRVGALARALVLRATTAHAYRVTGPPGPVCATGRDLYLRLVDSGREMQATDRTLGEFLRAWWSVGRLLADRERLEPDTVAAMIAASATVEPPPMRAAWRETPHEYAPEPSSYSDWERIVLSQITDLADLADAGPLPPDASFGLDVPRPAGSVRATGERWYNFDPAGYLECGAAGAFGGWDEAGGTRVAVPGPATLPTAEADGVRALGALHWGDLARLAVCGQVYE
;
A
#
# COMPACT_ATOMS: atom_id res chain seq x y z
N MET A 1 22.73 19.35 -7.29
CA MET A 1 22.13 18.13 -6.72
C MET A 1 21.99 17.14 -7.85
N ALA A 2 22.08 15.85 -7.59
CA ALA A 2 22.02 14.87 -8.66
C ALA A 2 20.55 14.55 -8.97
N GLU A 3 20.11 14.86 -10.18
CA GLU A 3 18.69 14.93 -10.55
C GLU A 3 18.19 13.60 -11.17
N TRP A 4 16.94 13.24 -10.86
CA TRP A 4 16.24 12.10 -11.45
C TRP A 4 15.34 12.56 -12.60
N GLU A 5 15.52 11.96 -13.77
CA GLU A 5 14.80 12.31 -14.99
C GLU A 5 13.74 11.26 -15.34
N ILE A 6 12.58 11.72 -15.79
CA ILE A 6 11.59 10.89 -16.47
C ILE A 6 11.72 11.13 -17.96
N ARG A 7 11.92 10.06 -18.73
CA ARG A 7 12.01 10.11 -20.18
C ARG A 7 10.97 9.21 -20.83
N LYS A 8 10.43 9.64 -21.98
CA LYS A 8 9.50 8.84 -22.77
C LYS A 8 10.26 7.73 -23.50
N ASP A 9 9.76 6.49 -23.41
CA ASP A 9 10.38 5.37 -24.12
C ASP A 9 10.21 5.52 -25.65
N GLY A 10 11.18 4.98 -26.39
CA GLY A 10 11.26 5.08 -27.85
C GLY A 10 11.82 6.40 -28.38
N THR A 11 11.40 7.54 -27.84
CA THR A 11 11.89 8.88 -28.26
C THR A 11 13.08 9.37 -27.43
N GLY A 12 13.10 9.04 -26.13
CA GLY A 12 14.10 9.55 -25.19
C GLY A 12 13.85 10.98 -24.72
N ASP A 13 12.71 11.58 -25.10
CA ASP A 13 12.32 12.94 -24.73
C ASP A 13 12.24 13.10 -23.21
N LEU A 14 12.83 14.17 -22.69
CA LEU A 14 12.74 14.53 -21.27
C LEU A 14 11.33 15.04 -20.95
N VAL A 15 10.70 14.44 -19.95
CA VAL A 15 9.34 14.78 -19.51
C VAL A 15 9.37 15.67 -18.28
N SER A 16 10.18 15.31 -17.27
CA SER A 16 10.31 16.06 -16.02
C SER A 16 11.55 15.65 -15.24
N VAL A 17 11.93 16.48 -14.26
CA VAL A 17 13.05 16.26 -13.35
C VAL A 17 12.56 16.26 -11.90
N HIS A 18 13.19 15.47 -11.04
CA HIS A 18 12.83 15.26 -9.64
C HIS A 18 14.08 15.19 -8.75
N ASP A 19 13.93 15.58 -7.48
CA ASP A 19 15.02 15.56 -6.50
C ASP A 19 15.31 14.15 -5.96
N ASP A 20 14.34 13.24 -6.00
CA ASP A 20 14.50 11.87 -5.55
C ASP A 20 13.83 10.83 -6.47
N ARG A 21 14.30 9.58 -6.35
CA ARG A 21 13.87 8.46 -7.18
C ARG A 21 12.41 8.09 -6.97
N VAL A 22 11.91 8.14 -5.74
CA VAL A 22 10.54 7.76 -5.39
C VAL A 22 9.56 8.73 -6.06
N GLY A 23 9.84 10.04 -5.99
CA GLY A 23 9.07 11.07 -6.69
C GLY A 23 9.06 10.87 -8.21
N ALA A 24 10.23 10.58 -8.81
CA ALA A 24 10.32 10.29 -10.25
C ALA A 24 9.53 9.03 -10.65
N LEU A 25 9.66 7.94 -9.89
CA LEU A 25 8.93 6.69 -10.13
C LEU A 25 7.42 6.87 -9.94
N ALA A 26 6.99 7.59 -8.89
CA ALA A 26 5.59 7.85 -8.64
C ALA A 26 4.96 8.64 -9.79
N ARG A 27 5.65 9.69 -10.25
CA ARG A 27 5.19 10.48 -11.40
C ARG A 27 5.17 9.65 -12.69
N ALA A 28 6.14 8.76 -12.90
CA ALA A 28 6.11 7.84 -14.04
C ALA A 28 4.91 6.89 -13.99
N LEU A 29 4.54 6.37 -12.81
CA LEU A 29 3.35 5.54 -12.62
C LEU A 29 2.06 6.32 -12.91
N VAL A 30 1.95 7.57 -12.44
CA VAL A 30 0.82 8.46 -12.75
C VAL A 30 0.68 8.68 -14.26
N LEU A 31 1.80 8.92 -14.95
CA LEU A 31 1.80 9.10 -16.41
C LEU A 31 1.40 7.81 -17.15
N ARG A 32 1.84 6.63 -16.67
CA ARG A 32 1.43 5.33 -17.22
C ARG A 32 -0.04 5.02 -16.97
N ALA A 33 -0.61 5.47 -15.86
CA ALA A 33 -2.02 5.29 -15.55
C ALA A 33 -2.94 6.14 -16.46
N THR A 34 -2.42 7.26 -16.96
CA THR A 34 -3.20 8.28 -17.70
C THR A 34 -2.89 8.34 -19.20
N THR A 35 -1.83 7.67 -19.66
CA THR A 35 -1.39 7.72 -21.06
C THR A 35 -1.01 6.33 -21.57
N ALA A 36 -1.09 6.12 -22.89
CA ALA A 36 -0.65 4.89 -23.55
C ALA A 36 0.87 4.78 -23.73
N HIS A 37 1.65 5.70 -23.14
CA HIS A 37 3.10 5.76 -23.32
C HIS A 37 3.83 5.05 -22.20
N ALA A 38 4.96 4.43 -22.55
CA ALA A 38 5.93 3.93 -21.59
C ALA A 38 6.96 5.02 -21.24
N TYR A 39 7.41 4.99 -19.99
CA TYR A 39 8.36 5.96 -19.44
C TYR A 39 9.43 5.23 -18.65
N ARG A 40 10.66 5.73 -18.77
CA ARG A 40 11.81 5.28 -17.98
C ARG A 40 12.29 6.37 -17.04
N VAL A 41 12.76 5.94 -15.87
CA VAL A 41 13.37 6.81 -14.86
C VAL A 41 14.87 6.59 -14.86
N THR A 42 15.64 7.67 -15.02
CA THR A 42 17.11 7.65 -15.06
C THR A 42 17.69 8.65 -14.07
N GLY A 43 18.72 8.27 -13.32
CA GLY A 43 19.32 9.13 -12.31
C GLY A 43 20.49 8.46 -11.59
N PRO A 44 20.95 9.03 -10.47
CA PRO A 44 22.05 8.52 -9.67
C PRO A 44 21.88 7.06 -9.25
N PRO A 45 22.98 6.31 -9.04
CA PRO A 45 22.88 4.94 -8.56
C PRO A 45 22.47 4.89 -7.09
N GLY A 46 21.70 3.87 -6.73
CA GLY A 46 21.35 3.54 -5.34
C GLY A 46 19.87 3.74 -5.01
N PRO A 47 19.30 2.95 -4.08
CA PRO A 47 17.94 3.14 -3.62
C PRO A 47 17.83 4.35 -2.68
N VAL A 48 16.66 4.98 -2.66
CA VAL A 48 16.32 6.00 -1.65
C VAL A 48 15.85 5.32 -0.37
N CYS A 49 15.03 4.28 -0.51
CA CYS A 49 14.59 3.40 0.55
C CYS A 49 15.56 2.22 0.68
N ALA A 50 16.68 2.44 1.37
CA ALA A 50 17.67 1.38 1.60
C ALA A 50 17.28 0.45 2.76
N THR A 51 16.38 0.91 3.63
CA THR A 51 16.09 0.25 4.90
C THR A 51 14.59 0.18 5.18
N GLY A 52 14.19 -0.69 6.10
CA GLY A 52 12.79 -0.78 6.54
C GLY A 52 12.26 0.55 7.08
N ARG A 53 13.11 1.32 7.77
CA ARG A 53 12.79 2.65 8.29
C ARG A 53 12.48 3.64 7.16
N ASP A 54 13.31 3.67 6.12
CA ASP A 54 13.11 4.61 5.01
C ASP A 54 11.78 4.34 4.30
N LEU A 55 11.46 3.06 4.08
CA LEU A 55 10.17 2.68 3.49
C LEU A 55 9.02 3.06 4.44
N TYR A 56 9.11 2.72 5.73
CA TYR A 56 8.09 3.06 6.72
C TYR A 56 7.76 4.56 6.71
N LEU A 57 8.78 5.41 6.81
CA LEU A 57 8.61 6.87 6.83
C LEU A 57 7.92 7.36 5.56
N ARG A 58 8.33 6.87 4.38
CA ARG A 58 7.69 7.24 3.10
C ARG A 58 6.21 6.84 3.04
N LEU A 59 5.85 5.68 3.58
CA LEU A 59 4.45 5.22 3.59
C LEU A 59 3.60 6.06 4.56
N VAL A 60 4.11 6.32 5.76
CA VAL A 60 3.43 7.14 6.77
C VAL A 60 3.24 8.57 6.27
N ASP A 61 4.28 9.17 5.67
CA ASP A 61 4.19 10.52 5.10
C ASP A 61 3.15 10.57 3.97
N SER A 62 3.13 9.57 3.07
CA SER A 62 2.09 9.48 2.02
C SER A 62 0.68 9.38 2.61
N GLY A 63 0.51 8.63 3.70
CA GLY A 63 -0.75 8.52 4.43
C GLY A 63 -1.22 9.85 5.00
N ARG A 64 -0.31 10.58 5.65
CA ARG A 64 -0.57 11.92 6.21
C ARG A 64 -0.90 12.94 5.13
N GLU A 65 -0.21 12.92 3.99
CA GLU A 65 -0.49 13.78 2.84
C GLU A 65 -1.89 13.52 2.26
N MET A 66 -2.28 12.25 2.12
CA MET A 66 -3.63 11.87 1.69
C MET A 66 -4.69 12.34 2.68
N GLN A 67 -4.46 12.20 3.98
CA GLN A 67 -5.37 12.70 5.00
C GLN A 67 -5.48 14.23 4.96
N ALA A 68 -4.38 14.95 4.75
CA ALA A 68 -4.37 16.41 4.62
C ALA A 68 -5.09 16.94 3.36
N THR A 69 -5.34 16.07 2.39
CA THR A 69 -6.08 16.38 1.15
C THR A 69 -7.48 15.77 1.13
N ASP A 70 -7.99 15.35 2.30
CA ASP A 70 -9.31 14.72 2.50
C ASP A 70 -9.53 13.46 1.66
N ARG A 71 -8.46 12.80 1.21
CA ARG A 71 -8.56 11.56 0.44
C ARG A 71 -8.98 10.42 1.36
N THR A 72 -10.09 9.77 1.04
CA THR A 72 -10.63 8.67 1.84
C THR A 72 -9.83 7.38 1.66
N LEU A 73 -9.92 6.46 2.63
CA LEU A 73 -9.29 5.15 2.51
C LEU A 73 -9.82 4.37 1.30
N GLY A 74 -11.13 4.45 1.02
CA GLY A 74 -11.73 3.80 -0.15
C GLY A 74 -11.24 4.36 -1.49
N GLU A 75 -10.93 5.65 -1.57
CA GLU A 75 -10.30 6.26 -2.76
C GLU A 75 -8.83 5.87 -2.89
N PHE A 76 -8.10 5.83 -1.78
CA PHE A 76 -6.73 5.34 -1.77
C PHE A 76 -6.65 3.88 -2.26
N LEU A 77 -7.43 2.95 -1.68
CA LEU A 77 -7.36 1.53 -2.05
C LEU A 77 -7.73 1.28 -3.51
N ARG A 78 -8.75 1.99 -4.05
CA ARG A 78 -9.12 1.88 -5.47
C ARG A 78 -8.01 2.38 -6.40
N ALA A 79 -7.34 3.48 -6.05
CA ALA A 79 -6.19 3.96 -6.81
C ALA A 79 -4.99 3.03 -6.66
N TRP A 80 -4.76 2.49 -5.46
CA TRP A 80 -3.68 1.54 -5.19
C TRP A 80 -3.84 0.24 -5.99
N TRP A 81 -5.05 -0.31 -6.03
CA TRP A 81 -5.38 -1.41 -6.93
C TRP A 81 -5.06 -1.07 -8.40
N SER A 82 -5.47 0.11 -8.87
CA SER A 82 -5.25 0.52 -10.26
C SER A 82 -3.77 0.71 -10.60
N VAL A 83 -2.97 1.26 -9.69
CA VAL A 83 -1.52 1.44 -9.88
C VAL A 83 -0.79 0.09 -9.79
N GLY A 84 -1.17 -0.77 -8.83
CA GLY A 84 -0.58 -2.10 -8.67
C GLY A 84 -0.70 -2.97 -9.92
N ARG A 85 -1.82 -2.85 -10.66
CA ARG A 85 -2.01 -3.51 -11.96
C ARG A 85 -0.91 -3.20 -13.00
N LEU A 86 -0.34 -2.00 -12.96
CA LEU A 86 0.74 -1.60 -13.87
C LEU A 86 2.07 -2.31 -13.58
N LEU A 87 2.14 -3.01 -12.45
CA LEU A 87 3.31 -3.74 -11.94
C LEU A 87 3.02 -5.23 -11.78
N ALA A 88 1.84 -5.72 -12.18
CA ALA A 88 1.40 -7.10 -11.93
C ALA A 88 2.32 -8.18 -12.53
N ASP A 89 3.08 -7.84 -13.57
CA ASP A 89 4.07 -8.70 -14.22
C ASP A 89 5.41 -8.78 -13.47
N ARG A 90 5.59 -7.96 -12.42
CA ARG A 90 6.81 -7.93 -11.60
C ARG A 90 6.70 -8.99 -10.51
N GLU A 91 7.66 -9.92 -10.48
CA GLU A 91 7.80 -10.88 -9.37
C GLU A 91 8.42 -10.24 -8.12
N ARG A 92 9.28 -9.23 -8.33
CA ARG A 92 10.03 -8.53 -7.29
C ARG A 92 9.81 -7.03 -7.42
N LEU A 93 9.60 -6.39 -6.27
CA LEU A 93 9.35 -4.97 -6.14
C LEU A 93 10.44 -4.35 -5.28
N GLU A 94 11.23 -3.46 -5.85
CA GLU A 94 12.20 -2.70 -5.06
C GLU A 94 11.46 -1.80 -4.05
N PRO A 95 12.02 -1.54 -2.86
CA PRO A 95 11.39 -0.65 -1.86
C PRO A 95 10.98 0.71 -2.42
N ASP A 96 11.82 1.33 -3.26
CA ASP A 96 11.50 2.58 -3.95
C ASP A 96 10.26 2.46 -4.85
N THR A 97 10.05 1.30 -5.46
CA THR A 97 8.89 1.03 -6.32
C THR A 97 7.63 0.89 -5.48
N VAL A 98 7.72 0.27 -4.30
CA VAL A 98 6.58 0.17 -3.37
C VAL A 98 6.22 1.55 -2.82
N ALA A 99 7.20 2.33 -2.34
CA ALA A 99 6.98 3.71 -1.91
C ALA A 99 6.36 4.56 -3.04
N ALA A 100 6.89 4.44 -4.26
CA ALA A 100 6.39 5.17 -5.43
C ALA A 100 4.97 4.75 -5.82
N MET A 101 4.63 3.47 -5.69
CA MET A 101 3.27 2.99 -5.94
C MET A 101 2.27 3.62 -4.97
N ILE A 102 2.62 3.71 -3.68
CA ILE A 102 1.74 4.32 -2.66
C ILE A 102 1.62 5.83 -2.90
N ALA A 103 2.74 6.53 -3.13
CA ALA A 103 2.74 7.95 -3.46
C ALA A 103 1.98 8.28 -4.75
N ALA A 104 2.10 7.45 -5.81
CA ALA A 104 1.30 7.60 -7.03
C ALA A 104 -0.20 7.45 -6.73
N SER A 105 -0.57 6.52 -5.83
CA SER A 105 -1.95 6.26 -5.45
C SER A 105 -2.61 7.42 -4.70
N ALA A 106 -1.82 8.33 -4.12
CA ALA A 106 -2.31 9.59 -3.54
C ALA A 106 -2.80 10.59 -4.60
N THR A 107 -2.37 10.45 -5.86
CA THR A 107 -2.64 11.42 -6.93
C THR A 107 -3.44 10.85 -8.12
N VAL A 108 -3.35 9.54 -8.37
CA VAL A 108 -4.14 8.88 -9.41
C VAL A 108 -5.63 8.96 -9.05
N GLU A 109 -6.46 9.30 -10.04
CA GLU A 109 -7.91 9.30 -9.91
C GLU A 109 -8.40 7.88 -9.57
N PRO A 110 -9.14 7.68 -8.46
CA PRO A 110 -9.61 6.36 -8.09
C PRO A 110 -10.66 5.85 -9.09
N PRO A 111 -10.49 4.65 -9.67
CA PRO A 111 -11.50 4.08 -10.56
C PRO A 111 -12.85 3.96 -9.82
N PRO A 112 -13.99 4.13 -10.51
CA PRO A 112 -15.30 4.03 -9.88
C PRO A 112 -15.52 2.64 -9.28
N MET A 113 -16.26 2.58 -8.17
CA MET A 113 -16.70 1.32 -7.57
C MET A 113 -17.47 0.49 -8.60
N ARG A 114 -17.16 -0.80 -8.70
CA ARG A 114 -17.83 -1.72 -9.63
C ARG A 114 -18.67 -2.74 -8.87
N ALA A 115 -19.91 -2.95 -9.31
CA ALA A 115 -20.81 -3.96 -8.72
C ALA A 115 -20.19 -5.36 -8.70
N ALA A 116 -19.51 -5.73 -9.79
CA ALA A 116 -18.82 -7.02 -9.93
C ALA A 116 -17.78 -7.28 -8.83
N TRP A 117 -17.20 -6.25 -8.20
CA TRP A 117 -16.26 -6.45 -7.09
C TRP A 117 -16.94 -7.03 -5.86
N ARG A 118 -18.17 -6.63 -5.55
CA ARG A 118 -18.97 -7.16 -4.42
C ARG A 118 -19.47 -8.58 -4.68
N GLU A 119 -19.80 -8.87 -5.94
CA GLU A 119 -20.39 -10.14 -6.39
C GLU A 119 -19.36 -11.25 -6.60
N THR A 120 -18.12 -10.89 -6.94
CA THR A 120 -17.05 -11.87 -7.18
C THR A 120 -16.58 -12.45 -5.85
N PRO A 121 -16.60 -13.78 -5.66
CA PRO A 121 -15.99 -14.42 -4.50
C PRO A 121 -14.47 -14.19 -4.50
N HIS A 122 -13.94 -13.66 -3.40
CA HIS A 122 -12.51 -13.52 -3.19
C HIS A 122 -12.07 -14.52 -2.13
N GLU A 123 -11.62 -15.70 -2.53
CA GLU A 123 -11.20 -16.72 -1.57
C GLU A 123 -9.94 -16.30 -0.81
N TYR A 124 -9.92 -16.59 0.49
CA TYR A 124 -8.76 -16.36 1.35
C TYR A 124 -7.63 -17.32 1.00
N ALA A 125 -6.44 -16.77 0.74
CA ALA A 125 -5.20 -17.52 0.67
C ALA A 125 -4.50 -17.45 2.04
N PRO A 126 -4.25 -18.57 2.73
CA PRO A 126 -3.56 -18.57 4.03
C PRO A 126 -2.15 -17.98 3.98
N GLU A 127 -1.46 -18.15 2.86
CA GLU A 127 -0.12 -17.62 2.60
C GLU A 127 -0.14 -16.87 1.26
N PRO A 128 -0.64 -15.62 1.23
CA PRO A 128 -0.64 -14.80 0.02
C PRO A 128 0.79 -14.62 -0.50
N SER A 129 1.01 -14.91 -1.77
CA SER A 129 2.37 -14.84 -2.36
C SER A 129 2.41 -14.18 -3.73
N SER A 130 1.25 -14.04 -4.38
CA SER A 130 1.14 -13.53 -5.75
C SER A 130 0.41 -12.20 -5.84
N TYR A 131 0.55 -11.53 -6.99
CA TYR A 131 -0.27 -10.36 -7.33
C TYR A 131 -1.77 -10.65 -7.21
N SER A 132 -2.21 -11.85 -7.63
CA SER A 132 -3.62 -12.24 -7.58
C SER A 132 -4.14 -12.34 -6.14
N ASP A 133 -3.33 -12.83 -5.20
CA ASP A 133 -3.71 -12.90 -3.80
C ASP A 133 -3.81 -11.50 -3.17
N TRP A 134 -2.83 -10.64 -3.46
CA TRP A 134 -2.88 -9.23 -3.06
C TRP A 134 -4.10 -8.51 -3.65
N GLU A 135 -4.41 -8.73 -4.93
CA GLU A 135 -5.56 -8.13 -5.61
C GLU A 135 -6.88 -8.55 -4.96
N ARG A 136 -7.06 -9.84 -4.64
CA ARG A 136 -8.25 -10.33 -3.93
C ARG A 136 -8.41 -9.68 -2.55
N ILE A 137 -7.33 -9.49 -1.81
CA ILE A 137 -7.32 -8.81 -0.51
C ILE A 137 -7.77 -7.35 -0.68
N VAL A 138 -7.12 -6.60 -1.56
CA VAL A 138 -7.44 -5.17 -1.76
C VAL A 138 -8.87 -4.99 -2.28
N LEU A 139 -9.32 -5.83 -3.22
CA LEU A 139 -10.71 -5.78 -3.70
C LEU A 139 -11.71 -6.13 -2.60
N SER A 140 -11.41 -7.10 -1.73
CA SER A 140 -12.24 -7.42 -0.56
C SER A 140 -12.35 -6.22 0.37
N GLN A 141 -11.24 -5.53 0.63
CA GLN A 141 -11.22 -4.35 1.49
C GLN A 141 -11.97 -3.16 0.88
N ILE A 142 -11.84 -2.94 -0.43
CA ILE A 142 -12.63 -1.94 -1.16
C ILE A 142 -14.13 -2.22 -1.00
N THR A 143 -14.54 -3.49 -1.12
CA THR A 143 -15.95 -3.87 -0.95
C THR A 143 -16.43 -3.70 0.48
N ASP A 144 -15.61 -4.06 1.47
CA ASP A 144 -15.92 -3.88 2.88
C ASP A 144 -16.14 -2.41 3.25
N LEU A 145 -15.26 -1.51 2.80
CA LEU A 145 -15.40 -0.07 3.02
C LEU A 145 -16.66 0.50 2.36
N ALA A 146 -17.03 -0.02 1.20
CA ALA A 146 -18.26 0.37 0.54
C ALA A 146 -19.49 -0.15 1.30
N ASP A 147 -19.44 -1.38 1.82
CA ASP A 147 -20.52 -1.98 2.63
C ASP A 147 -20.70 -1.22 3.97
N LEU A 148 -19.60 -0.78 4.59
CA LEU A 148 -19.60 0.12 5.75
C LEU A 148 -20.22 1.47 5.43
N ALA A 149 -19.84 2.09 4.31
CA ALA A 149 -20.41 3.37 3.89
C ALA A 149 -21.92 3.29 3.63
N ASP A 150 -22.40 2.18 3.04
CA ASP A 150 -23.83 1.94 2.82
C ASP A 150 -24.61 1.73 4.14
N ALA A 151 -23.94 1.25 5.19
CA ALA A 151 -24.54 1.08 6.52
C ALA A 151 -24.68 2.39 7.31
N GLY A 152 -24.03 3.47 6.86
CA GLY A 152 -24.11 4.80 7.45
C GLY A 152 -22.80 5.28 8.08
N PRO A 153 -22.84 6.36 8.87
CA PRO A 153 -21.64 6.93 9.49
C PRO A 153 -21.03 5.95 10.50
N LEU A 154 -19.69 5.93 10.55
CA LEU A 154 -18.96 5.12 11.52
C LEU A 154 -19.29 5.55 12.95
N PRO A 155 -19.45 4.59 13.89
CA PRO A 155 -19.65 4.92 15.28
C PRO A 155 -18.38 5.51 15.92
N PRO A 156 -18.49 6.31 17.00
CA PRO A 156 -17.33 6.99 17.61
C PRO A 156 -16.22 6.06 18.12
N ASP A 157 -16.57 4.80 18.40
CA ASP A 157 -15.70 3.75 18.92
C ASP A 157 -15.19 2.79 17.84
N ALA A 158 -15.42 3.11 16.55
CA ALA A 158 -14.99 2.26 15.43
C ALA A 158 -13.49 1.92 15.45
N SER A 159 -12.64 2.82 15.98
CA SER A 159 -11.20 2.60 16.11
C SER A 159 -10.82 1.45 17.06
N PHE A 160 -11.72 1.02 17.96
CA PHE A 160 -11.53 -0.18 18.80
C PHE A 160 -11.89 -1.48 18.06
N GLY A 161 -12.20 -1.36 16.78
CA GLY A 161 -12.57 -2.44 15.91
C GLY A 161 -14.07 -2.50 15.65
N LEU A 162 -14.42 -2.65 14.38
CA LEU A 162 -15.78 -2.80 13.89
C LEU A 162 -15.86 -4.01 12.96
N ASP A 163 -16.93 -4.79 13.07
CA ASP A 163 -17.20 -5.87 12.12
C ASP A 163 -18.00 -5.31 10.94
N VAL A 164 -17.52 -5.56 9.72
CA VAL A 164 -18.17 -5.09 8.49
C VAL A 164 -19.50 -5.82 8.29
N PRO A 165 -20.60 -5.10 7.99
CA PRO A 165 -21.91 -5.70 7.74
C PRO A 165 -21.99 -6.32 6.34
N ARG A 166 -21.21 -7.38 6.10
CA ARG A 166 -21.16 -8.06 4.79
C ARG A 166 -22.51 -8.68 4.44
N PRO A 167 -22.98 -8.59 3.18
CA PRO A 167 -24.16 -9.32 2.72
C PRO A 167 -24.01 -10.83 2.94
N ALA A 168 -25.10 -11.51 3.31
CA ALA A 168 -25.09 -12.95 3.55
C ALA A 168 -24.55 -13.73 2.34
N GLY A 169 -23.63 -14.66 2.59
CA GLY A 169 -22.99 -15.47 1.54
C GLY A 169 -21.81 -14.78 0.82
N SER A 170 -21.44 -13.56 1.22
CA SER A 170 -20.22 -12.91 0.70
C SER A 170 -18.98 -13.70 1.07
N VAL A 171 -18.09 -13.91 0.10
CA VAL A 171 -16.77 -14.50 0.30
C VAL A 171 -15.72 -13.41 0.08
N ARG A 172 -14.89 -13.17 1.10
CA ARG A 172 -13.84 -12.14 1.12
C ARG A 172 -12.51 -12.75 1.50
N ALA A 173 -11.44 -12.19 0.97
CA ALA A 173 -10.07 -12.63 1.22
C ALA A 173 -9.48 -12.00 2.50
N THR A 174 -10.32 -11.44 3.36
CA THR A 174 -9.94 -10.82 4.64
C THR A 174 -10.99 -11.13 5.72
N GLY A 175 -10.58 -11.03 6.99
CA GLY A 175 -11.52 -11.08 8.12
C GLY A 175 -12.50 -9.90 8.12
N GLU A 176 -13.54 -9.98 8.93
CA GLU A 176 -14.61 -8.96 9.00
C GLU A 176 -14.24 -7.75 9.88
N ARG A 177 -13.28 -7.93 10.78
CA ARG A 177 -12.86 -6.91 11.75
C ARG A 177 -12.00 -5.83 11.09
N TRP A 178 -12.28 -4.56 11.39
CA TRP A 178 -11.59 -3.38 10.87
C TRP A 178 -11.23 -2.40 11.98
N TYR A 179 -10.01 -1.88 11.99
CA TYR A 179 -9.54 -0.90 12.97
C TYR A 179 -9.18 0.46 12.36
N ASN A 180 -8.71 0.50 11.10
CA ASN A 180 -8.26 1.72 10.44
C ASN A 180 -9.22 2.16 9.32
N PHE A 181 -9.65 3.42 9.34
CA PHE A 181 -10.65 3.95 8.40
C PHE A 181 -10.15 5.16 7.59
N ASP A 182 -8.90 5.58 7.80
CA ASP A 182 -8.22 6.62 7.05
C ASP A 182 -6.87 6.12 6.49
N PRO A 183 -6.35 6.72 5.41
CA PRO A 183 -5.09 6.27 4.80
C PRO A 183 -3.87 6.35 5.73
N ALA A 184 -3.84 7.29 6.68
CA ALA A 184 -2.68 7.48 7.54
C ALA A 184 -2.56 6.33 8.54
N GLY A 185 -3.62 6.05 9.31
CA GLY A 185 -3.66 4.91 10.22
C GLY A 185 -3.47 3.58 9.49
N TYR A 186 -4.12 3.42 8.32
CA TYR A 186 -3.99 2.21 7.52
C TYR A 186 -2.54 1.93 7.06
N LEU A 187 -1.84 2.94 6.56
CA LEU A 187 -0.45 2.77 6.10
C LEU A 187 0.54 2.64 7.26
N GLU A 188 0.32 3.34 8.37
CA GLU A 188 1.15 3.23 9.57
C GLU A 188 1.05 1.82 10.17
N CYS A 189 -0.16 1.34 10.46
CA CYS A 189 -0.40 0.00 10.97
C CYS A 189 0.01 -1.09 9.98
N GLY A 190 -0.24 -0.86 8.69
CA GLY A 190 0.20 -1.76 7.61
C GLY A 190 1.72 -1.91 7.55
N ALA A 191 2.46 -0.79 7.56
CA ALA A 191 3.91 -0.81 7.55
C ALA A 191 4.48 -1.37 8.86
N ALA A 192 3.85 -1.06 10.01
CA ALA A 192 4.28 -1.57 11.30
C ALA A 192 4.14 -3.09 11.39
N GLY A 193 2.98 -3.63 11.04
CA GLY A 193 2.72 -5.07 11.08
C GLY A 193 3.46 -5.88 10.00
N ALA A 194 3.71 -5.29 8.82
CA ALA A 194 4.42 -5.96 7.74
C ALA A 194 5.95 -5.90 7.90
N PHE A 195 6.50 -4.77 8.33
CA PHE A 195 7.94 -4.50 8.30
C PHE A 195 8.58 -4.31 9.69
N GLY A 196 7.80 -4.33 10.77
CA GLY A 196 8.31 -4.37 12.15
C GLY A 196 8.24 -3.07 12.96
N GLY A 197 7.46 -2.07 12.51
CA GLY A 197 7.23 -0.80 13.22
C GLY A 197 8.49 0.07 13.38
N TRP A 198 8.31 1.36 13.70
CA TRP A 198 9.41 2.27 14.01
C TRP A 198 9.05 3.23 15.15
N ASP A 199 10.01 3.49 16.05
CA ASP A 199 9.90 4.46 17.15
C ASP A 199 11.04 5.48 17.06
N GLU A 200 10.68 6.77 17.15
CA GLU A 200 11.58 7.92 17.10
C GLU A 200 12.62 7.95 18.21
N ALA A 201 12.31 7.38 19.39
CA ALA A 201 13.20 7.42 20.55
C ALA A 201 14.18 6.22 20.65
N GLY A 202 13.91 5.12 19.94
CA GLY A 202 14.53 3.82 20.26
C GLY A 202 15.04 2.99 19.08
N GLY A 203 14.71 3.31 17.83
CA GLY A 203 15.20 2.52 16.68
C GLY A 203 14.65 1.09 16.54
N THR A 204 13.72 0.67 17.41
CA THR A 204 12.98 -0.62 17.33
C THR A 204 11.61 -0.46 18.02
N ARG A 205 10.56 -1.13 17.53
CA ARG A 205 9.40 -1.49 18.36
C ARG A 205 9.20 -3.01 18.33
N VAL A 206 9.30 -3.65 19.49
CA VAL A 206 9.16 -5.11 19.66
C VAL A 206 7.90 -5.45 20.46
N ALA A 207 7.18 -6.44 19.91
CA ALA A 207 6.20 -7.39 20.45
C ALA A 207 4.79 -6.94 20.90
N VAL A 208 3.80 -7.74 20.47
CA VAL A 208 2.46 -7.85 21.07
C VAL A 208 2.19 -9.35 21.38
N PRO A 209 1.48 -9.71 22.49
CA PRO A 209 1.41 -11.08 23.00
C PRO A 209 0.38 -11.97 22.29
N GLY A 210 0.65 -13.28 22.17
CA GLY A 210 -0.24 -14.30 21.59
C GLY A 210 0.30 -14.89 20.28
N PRO A 211 -0.12 -16.09 19.82
CA PRO A 211 0.67 -16.91 18.89
C PRO A 211 0.55 -16.41 17.45
N ALA A 212 1.19 -15.28 17.17
CA ALA A 212 1.89 -15.08 15.93
C ALA A 212 3.14 -15.95 16.00
N THR A 213 3.25 -16.97 15.15
CA THR A 213 4.55 -17.59 14.86
C THR A 213 5.42 -16.56 14.13
N LEU A 214 6.08 -15.73 14.94
CA LEU A 214 7.14 -14.81 14.55
C LEU A 214 8.37 -15.64 14.15
N PRO A 215 9.07 -15.31 13.05
CA PRO A 215 10.47 -15.66 12.93
C PRO A 215 11.22 -14.96 14.08
N THR A 216 11.86 -15.78 14.90
CA THR A 216 12.59 -15.45 16.12
C THR A 216 13.74 -14.46 15.92
N ALA A 217 13.97 -13.68 16.97
CA ALA A 217 15.12 -12.83 17.33
C ALA A 217 14.99 -11.32 17.04
N GLU A 218 15.02 -10.56 18.14
CA GLU A 218 15.31 -9.12 18.18
C GLU A 218 16.63 -8.85 17.46
N ALA A 219 16.63 -7.89 16.53
CA ALA A 219 17.85 -7.36 15.95
C ALA A 219 17.89 -5.86 16.20
N ASP A 220 18.77 -5.43 17.11
CA ASP A 220 19.34 -4.10 17.10
C ASP A 220 19.86 -3.79 15.70
N GLY A 221 19.37 -2.71 15.11
CA GLY A 221 19.91 -2.16 13.87
C GLY A 221 18.89 -2.00 12.75
N VAL A 222 19.00 -0.87 12.06
CA VAL A 222 18.29 -0.58 10.82
C VAL A 222 18.58 -1.71 9.81
N ARG A 223 17.60 -2.57 9.54
CA ARG A 223 17.75 -3.70 8.61
C ARG A 223 17.75 -3.19 7.18
N ALA A 224 18.77 -3.58 6.42
CA ALA A 224 18.77 -3.41 4.97
C ALA A 224 17.53 -4.10 4.39
N LEU A 225 16.76 -3.35 3.61
CA LEU A 225 15.54 -3.88 3.01
C LEU A 225 15.89 -4.43 1.62
N GLY A 226 15.68 -5.73 1.45
CA GLY A 226 15.79 -6.37 0.14
C GLY A 226 14.61 -6.01 -0.75
N ALA A 227 14.60 -6.59 -1.96
CA ALA A 227 13.40 -6.56 -2.79
C ALA A 227 12.23 -7.23 -2.05
N LEU A 228 11.07 -6.61 -2.17
CA LEU A 228 9.80 -7.09 -1.65
C LEU A 228 9.07 -7.92 -2.70
N HIS A 229 8.10 -8.69 -2.24
CA HIS A 229 7.21 -9.50 -3.06
C HIS A 229 5.75 -9.12 -2.82
N TRP A 230 4.84 -9.61 -3.68
CA TRP A 230 3.41 -9.38 -3.50
C TRP A 230 2.86 -9.93 -2.18
N GLY A 231 3.47 -10.98 -1.63
CA GLY A 231 3.15 -11.45 -0.28
C GLY A 231 3.42 -10.41 0.82
N ASP A 232 4.48 -9.61 0.70
CA ASP A 232 4.77 -8.53 1.64
C ASP A 232 3.73 -7.41 1.55
N LEU A 233 3.24 -7.12 0.34
CA LEU A 233 2.18 -6.13 0.11
C LEU A 233 0.81 -6.64 0.57
N ALA A 234 0.55 -7.94 0.43
CA ALA A 234 -0.64 -8.58 0.97
C ALA A 234 -0.64 -8.50 2.50
N ARG A 235 0.51 -8.76 3.14
CA ARG A 235 0.68 -8.57 4.58
C ARG A 235 0.49 -7.10 4.98
N LEU A 236 1.04 -6.15 4.23
CA LEU A 236 0.81 -4.73 4.46
C LEU A 236 -0.67 -4.37 4.41
N ALA A 237 -1.41 -4.88 3.43
CA ALA A 237 -2.83 -4.61 3.30
C ALA A 237 -3.65 -5.22 4.46
N VAL A 238 -3.38 -6.48 4.83
CA VAL A 238 -4.05 -7.14 5.95
C VAL A 238 -3.74 -6.42 7.26
N CYS A 239 -2.47 -6.10 7.54
CA CYS A 239 -2.09 -5.33 8.72
C CYS A 239 -2.72 -3.93 8.74
N GLY A 240 -2.82 -3.26 7.59
CA GLY A 240 -3.49 -1.97 7.50
C GLY A 240 -4.96 -2.05 7.93
N GLN A 241 -5.64 -3.17 7.72
CA GLN A 241 -7.00 -3.39 8.19
C GLN A 241 -7.08 -3.74 9.69
N VAL A 242 -6.24 -4.68 10.16
CA VAL A 242 -6.46 -5.40 11.44
C VAL A 242 -5.46 -5.07 12.56
N TYR A 243 -4.38 -4.35 12.26
CA TYR A 243 -3.33 -4.05 13.22
C TYR A 243 -3.63 -2.72 13.94
N GLU A 244 -3.53 -2.75 15.27
CA GLU A 244 -3.74 -1.61 16.20
C GLU A 244 -2.39 -1.08 16.71
#